data_AF-A0A497MH82-F1
#
_entry.id   AF-A0A497MH82-F1
#
_cell.length_a   1.000
_cell.length_b   1.000
_cell.length_c   1.000
_cell.angle_alpha   90.00
_cell.angle_beta   90.00
_cell.angle_gamma   90.00
#
_symmetry.space_group_name_H-M   'P 1'
#
loop_
_entity.id
_entity.type
_entity.pdbx_description
1 polymer ?
#
loop_
_entity_poly.entity_id
_entity_poly.type
_entity_poly.pdbx_seq_one_letter_code
_entity_poly.pdbx_strand_id
1 'polypeptide(L)'
;MSMSVTIKLKKDVVELAEKMVKLGIAKSRSHAINMMIEQGIKEVRKEVEFWENVYAGVEELKRTGFVVSHGKLSELLYKERAER
;
A
#
# COMPACT_ATOMS: atom_id res chain seq x y z
N MET A 1 18.38 -1.71 18.46
CA MET A 1 18.73 -0.32 18.80
C MET A 1 18.86 0.45 17.51
N SER A 2 18.25 1.62 17.39
CA SER A 2 18.40 2.53 16.23
C SER A 2 19.28 3.72 16.61
N MET A 3 20.16 4.13 15.71
CA MET A 3 20.99 5.33 15.87
C MET A 3 20.54 6.38 14.86
N SER A 4 20.44 7.63 15.29
CA SER A 4 20.15 8.75 14.40
C SER A 4 21.41 9.15 13.66
N VAL A 5 21.29 9.30 12.33
CA VAL A 5 22.37 9.77 11.47
C VAL A 5 21.84 10.84 10.52
N THR A 6 22.64 11.86 10.29
CA THR A 6 22.39 12.85 9.24
C THR A 6 23.14 12.42 7.99
N ILE A 7 22.43 12.16 6.91
CA ILE A 7 23.01 11.70 5.63
C ILE A 7 22.59 12.63 4.49
N LYS A 8 23.47 12.81 3.51
CA LYS A 8 23.13 13.47 2.25
C LYS A 8 22.75 12.40 1.23
N LEU A 9 21.55 12.53 0.68
CA LEU A 9 21.01 11.61 -0.32
C LEU A 9 20.79 12.34 -1.63
N LYS A 10 20.77 11.57 -2.72
CA LYS A 10 20.31 12.09 -4.02
C LYS A 10 18.80 12.39 -3.96
N LYS A 11 18.37 13.35 -4.77
CA LYS A 11 16.98 13.85 -4.78
C LYS A 11 15.96 12.76 -5.12
N ASP A 12 16.29 11.89 -6.06
CA ASP A 12 15.48 10.73 -6.48
C ASP A 12 15.19 9.75 -5.33
N VAL A 13 16.16 9.52 -4.44
CA VAL A 13 15.97 8.66 -3.26
C VAL A 13 15.02 9.30 -2.26
N VAL A 14 15.10 10.62 -2.07
CA VAL A 14 14.19 11.35 -1.18
C VAL A 14 12.77 11.34 -1.72
N GLU A 15 12.60 11.56 -3.03
CA GLU A 15 11.29 11.49 -3.69
C GLU A 15 10.68 10.09 -3.60
N LEU A 16 11.49 9.03 -3.75
CA LEU A 16 11.02 7.65 -3.55
C LEU A 16 10.58 7.42 -2.10
N ALA A 17 11.33 7.91 -1.11
CA ALA A 17 10.95 7.83 0.30
C ALA A 17 9.60 8.53 0.57
N GLU A 18 9.38 9.69 -0.03
CA GLU A 18 8.11 10.42 0.10
C GLU A 18 6.94 9.67 -0.54
N LYS A 19 7.15 9.05 -1.72
CA LYS A 19 6.14 8.18 -2.34
C LYS A 19 5.78 7.00 -1.45
N MET A 20 6.78 6.33 -0.87
CA MET A 20 6.54 5.21 0.04
C MET A 20 5.71 5.60 1.27
N VAL A 21 5.93 6.80 1.82
CA VAL A 21 5.11 7.31 2.93
C VAL A 21 3.68 7.61 2.46
N LYS A 22 3.51 8.25 1.30
CA LYS A 22 2.17 8.56 0.74
C LYS A 22 1.34 7.31 0.45
N LEU A 23 1.99 6.25 -0.05
CA LEU A 23 1.35 4.97 -0.34
C LEU A 23 1.13 4.11 0.91
N GLY A 24 1.57 4.56 2.10
CA GLY A 24 1.43 3.81 3.35
C GLY A 24 2.40 2.64 3.51
N ILE A 25 3.35 2.47 2.59
CA ILE A 25 4.38 1.42 2.62
C ILE A 25 5.35 1.67 3.79
N ALA A 26 5.64 2.94 4.08
CA ALA A 26 6.52 3.33 5.18
C ALA A 26 5.85 4.30 6.15
N LYS A 27 6.18 4.16 7.45
CA LYS A 27 5.68 5.05 8.51
C LYS A 27 6.30 6.46 8.48
N SER A 28 7.53 6.58 7.98
CA SER A 28 8.28 7.83 7.91
C SER A 28 9.36 7.78 6.83
N ARG A 29 9.95 8.94 6.49
CA ARG A 29 11.08 9.01 5.55
C ARG A 29 12.27 8.17 6.01
N SER A 30 12.60 8.19 7.30
CA SER A 30 13.69 7.37 7.85
C SER A 30 13.38 5.88 7.75
N HIS A 31 12.14 5.48 7.98
CA HIS A 31 11.71 4.08 7.80
C HIS A 31 11.86 3.65 6.33
N ALA A 32 11.41 4.48 5.40
CA ALA A 32 11.54 4.23 3.96
C ALA A 32 13.02 4.10 3.53
N ILE A 33 13.89 4.98 4.04
CA ILE A 33 15.32 4.93 3.76
C ILE A 33 15.95 3.65 4.31
N ASN A 34 15.60 3.25 5.53
CA ASN A 34 16.10 2.00 6.10
C ASN A 34 15.65 0.79 5.27
N MET A 35 14.37 0.74 4.85
CA MET A 35 13.88 -0.31 3.96
C MET A 35 14.65 -0.34 2.63
N MET A 36 14.93 0.83 2.04
CA MET A 36 15.73 0.94 0.82
C MET A 36 17.17 0.45 1.00
N ILE A 37 17.76 0.63 2.18
CA ILE A 37 19.10 0.13 2.50
C ILE A 37 19.09 -1.39 2.70
N GLU A 38 18.07 -1.92 3.37
CA GLU A 38 17.95 -3.36 3.69
C GLU A 38 17.61 -4.21 2.46
N GLN A 39 16.64 -3.77 1.65
CA GLN A 39 16.12 -4.53 0.52
C GLN A 39 16.74 -4.13 -0.83
N GLY A 40 17.36 -2.95 -0.88
CA GLY A 40 17.88 -2.36 -2.10
C GLY A 40 16.84 -1.52 -2.86
N ILE A 41 17.29 -0.38 -3.40
CA ILE A 41 16.46 0.62 -4.08
C ILE A 41 15.66 0.03 -5.25
N LYS A 42 16.23 -0.94 -5.97
CA LYS A 42 15.60 -1.52 -7.17
C LYS A 42 14.34 -2.31 -6.83
N GLU A 43 14.37 -3.10 -5.76
CA GLU A 43 13.21 -3.89 -5.34
C GLU A 43 12.13 -2.99 -4.74
N VAL A 44 12.52 -2.02 -3.92
CA VAL A 44 11.60 -1.02 -3.39
C VAL A 44 10.89 -0.24 -4.51
N ARG A 45 11.60 0.12 -5.58
CA ARG A 45 10.98 0.81 -6.73
C ARG A 45 9.88 -0.04 -7.38
N LYS A 46 10.12 -1.35 -7.59
CA LYS A 46 9.10 -2.25 -8.14
C LYS A 46 7.87 -2.35 -7.24
N GLU A 47 8.10 -2.41 -5.93
CA GLU A 47 7.01 -2.48 -4.95
C GLU A 47 6.17 -1.19 -4.98
N VAL A 48 6.82 -0.02 -5.03
CA VAL A 48 6.14 1.27 -5.18
C VAL A 48 5.32 1.31 -6.48
N GLU A 49 5.89 0.91 -7.62
CA GLU A 49 5.18 0.86 -8.90
C GLU A 49 3.98 -0.09 -8.85
N PHE A 50 4.11 -1.24 -8.19
CA PHE A 50 3.00 -2.17 -7.98
C PHE A 50 1.86 -1.52 -7.20
N TRP A 51 2.16 -0.85 -6.09
CA TRP A 51 1.14 -0.17 -5.30
C TRP A 51 0.50 1.01 -6.04
N GLU A 52 1.28 1.79 -6.81
CA GLU A 52 0.73 2.85 -7.66
C GLU A 52 -0.32 2.29 -8.63
N ASN A 53 -0.05 1.13 -9.26
CA ASN A 53 -1.00 0.47 -10.16
C ASN A 53 -2.25 -0.04 -9.42
N VAL A 54 -2.09 -0.62 -8.23
CA VAL A 54 -3.22 -1.07 -7.40
C VAL A 54 -4.13 0.10 -7.03
N TYR A 55 -3.56 1.21 -6.56
CA TYR A 55 -4.33 2.41 -6.21
C TYR A 55 -5.04 3.00 -7.41
N ALA A 56 -4.41 3.02 -8.59
CA ALA A 56 -5.05 3.46 -9.83
C ALA A 56 -6.26 2.59 -10.19
N GLY A 57 -6.11 1.26 -10.11
CA GLY A 57 -7.21 0.32 -10.38
C GLY A 57 -8.37 0.46 -9.38
N VAL A 58 -8.06 0.66 -8.09
CA VAL A 58 -9.08 0.93 -7.06
C VAL A 58 -9.84 2.23 -7.37
N GLU A 59 -9.14 3.27 -7.82
CA GLU A 59 -9.77 4.56 -8.14
C GLU A 59 -10.68 4.45 -9.38
N GLU A 60 -10.31 3.65 -10.37
CA GLU A 60 -11.14 3.33 -11.53
C GLU A 60 -12.41 2.55 -11.13
N LEU A 61 -12.26 1.55 -10.25
CA LEU A 61 -13.39 0.77 -9.73
C LEU A 61 -14.35 1.65 -8.92
N LYS A 62 -13.83 2.60 -8.12
CA LYS A 62 -14.66 3.57 -7.41
C LYS A 62 -15.43 4.47 -8.38
N ARG A 63 -14.78 4.96 -9.44
CA ARG A 63 -15.43 5.80 -10.47
C ARG A 63 -16.55 5.08 -11.20
N THR A 64 -16.37 3.79 -11.46
CA THR A 64 -17.39 2.95 -12.11
C THR A 64 -18.48 2.48 -11.14
N GLY A 65 -18.40 2.84 -9.85
CA GLY A 65 -19.38 2.44 -8.84
C GLY A 65 -19.33 0.94 -8.52
N PHE A 66 -18.20 0.28 -8.79
CA PHE A 66 -18.06 -1.16 -8.59
C PHE A 66 -18.07 -1.49 -7.09
N VAL A 67 -19.14 -2.15 -6.63
CA VAL A 67 -19.26 -2.62 -5.26
C VAL A 67 -18.76 -4.06 -5.20
N VAL A 68 -17.78 -4.32 -4.35
CA VAL A 68 -17.34 -5.69 -4.06
C VAL A 68 -18.53 -6.45 -3.49
N SER A 69 -19.05 -7.41 -4.23
CA SER A 69 -20.10 -8.31 -3.75
C SER A 69 -19.46 -9.32 -2.78
N HIS A 70 -19.42 -8.97 -1.50
CA HIS A 70 -19.14 -9.91 -0.41
C HIS A 70 -20.09 -11.11 -0.57
N GLY A 71 -19.55 -12.33 -0.54
CA GLY A 71 -20.32 -13.54 -0.79
C GLY A 71 -21.61 -13.54 0.04
N LYS A 72 -22.74 -13.85 -0.61
CA LYS A 72 -24.12 -13.85 -0.08
C LYS A 72 -24.36 -14.83 1.08
N LEU A 73 -23.32 -15.21 1.81
CA LEU A 73 -23.37 -16.10 2.97
C LEU A 73 -24.33 -15.58 4.03
N SER A 74 -24.35 -14.26 4.27
CA SER A 74 -25.34 -13.66 5.16
C SER A 74 -26.77 -13.83 4.67
N GLU A 75 -27.03 -13.74 3.35
CA GLU A 75 -28.36 -13.97 2.78
C GLU A 75 -28.78 -15.45 2.89
N LEU A 76 -27.85 -16.39 2.70
CA LEU A 76 -28.08 -17.83 2.84
C LEU A 76 -28.41 -18.21 4.29
N LEU A 77 -27.62 -17.71 5.25
CA LEU A 77 -27.83 -17.96 6.68
C LEU A 77 -29.14 -17.35 7.19
N TYR A 78 -29.57 -16.22 6.62
CA TYR A 78 -30.84 -15.58 6.99
C TYR A 78 -32.04 -16.40 6.53
N LYS A 79 -32.00 -16.96 5.30
CA LYS A 79 -33.04 -17.84 4.79
C LYS A 79 -33.20 -19.10 5.64
N GLU A 80 -32.10 -19.75 6.00
CA GLU A 80 -32.13 -20.98 6.81
C GLU A 80 -32.67 -20.74 8.23
N ARG A 81 -32.42 -19.55 8.83
CA ARG A 81 -33.02 -19.18 10.13
C ARG A 81 -34.50 -18.83 10.06
N ALA A 82 -34.97 -18.32 8.92
CA ALA A 82 -36.38 -17.94 8.75
C ALA A 82 -37.30 -19.13 8.45
N GLU A 83 -36.74 -20.26 7.99
CA GLU A 83 -37.45 -21.51 7.71
C GLU A 83 -37.55 -22.45 8.93
N ARG A 84 -37.14 -22.00 10.12
CA ARG A 84 -37.14 -22.75 11.39
C ARG A 84 -38.13 -22.18 12.39
#